data_AF-A0A0C3S6W2-F1
#
_entry.id   AF-A0A0C3S6W2-F1
#
_cell.length_a   1.000
_cell.length_b   1.000
_cell.length_c   1.000
_cell.angle_alpha   90.00
_cell.angle_beta   90.00
_cell.angle_gamma   90.00
#
_symmetry.space_group_name_H-M   'P 1'
#
loop_
_entity.id
_entity.type
_entity.pdbx_description
1 polymer ?
#
loop_
_entity_poly.entity_id
_entity_poly.type
_entity_poly.pdbx_seq_one_letter_code
_entity_poly.pdbx_strand_id
1 'polypeptide(L)'
;KQIEDRRARMSDVLVFDFLLAAGGVKHPDMLYPPRDVEGLKRLLDQIEETTYDTLKKDCLVYFLLKWHEDDRASRFQEARCIPPQFVALADAYWHLDSGKETSRAVALLSDARLNRDYPSKIIQALSLEQNSGELILRYIRTAKPLLTEPDDIDAYSIALAQSSLLEAWQYQRSFPEGSATRVRVLRNVLRWCLTRELSYTRLVQH
;
A
#
# COMPACT_ATOMS: atom_id res chain seq x y z
N LYS A 1 19.28 0.00 -1.91
CA LYS A 1 19.21 1.48 -1.93
C LYS A 1 17.80 1.96 -2.27
N GLN A 2 17.24 1.62 -3.44
CA GLN A 2 15.87 2.06 -3.83
C GLN A 2 14.76 1.65 -2.83
N ILE A 3 14.82 0.43 -2.27
CA ILE A 3 13.83 -0.02 -1.29
C ILE A 3 13.91 0.72 0.07
N GLU A 4 15.13 1.07 0.52
CA GLU A 4 15.32 1.84 1.76
C GLU A 4 14.80 3.27 1.59
N ASP A 5 15.05 3.88 0.42
CA ASP A 5 14.48 5.20 0.07
C ASP A 5 12.94 5.14 -0.04
N ARG A 6 12.39 3.98 -0.43
CA ARG A 6 10.94 3.75 -0.45
C ARG A 6 10.39 3.59 0.96
N ARG A 7 11.05 2.82 1.83
CA ARG A 7 10.74 2.66 3.25
C ARG A 7 10.67 4.01 3.96
N ALA A 8 11.69 4.85 3.82
CA ALA A 8 11.72 6.18 4.43
C ALA A 8 10.53 7.05 4.02
N ARG A 9 10.11 6.98 2.74
CA ARG A 9 8.94 7.71 2.23
C ARG A 9 7.60 7.09 2.66
N MET A 10 7.60 5.84 3.10
CA MET A 10 6.42 5.13 3.62
C MET A 10 6.43 5.09 5.15
N SER A 11 6.90 6.14 5.81
CA SER A 11 6.95 6.24 7.29
C SER A 11 7.68 5.06 7.94
N ASP A 12 8.83 4.69 7.37
CA ASP A 12 9.73 3.63 7.82
C ASP A 12 9.13 2.21 7.87
N VAL A 13 7.94 2.02 7.30
CA VAL A 13 7.25 0.74 7.25
C VAL A 13 6.84 0.45 5.81
N LEU A 14 7.04 -0.77 5.35
CA LEU A 14 6.60 -1.28 4.05
C LEU A 14 5.38 -2.18 4.23
N VAL A 15 4.69 -2.50 3.14
CA VAL A 15 3.57 -3.46 3.18
C VAL A 15 4.06 -4.82 3.66
N PHE A 16 5.24 -5.26 3.21
CA PHE A 16 5.81 -6.54 3.63
C PHE A 16 6.04 -6.64 5.15
N ASP A 17 6.38 -5.53 5.82
CA ASP A 17 6.52 -5.52 7.28
C ASP A 17 5.19 -5.80 8.00
N PHE A 18 4.08 -5.28 7.48
CA PHE A 18 2.75 -5.59 8.01
C PHE A 18 2.41 -7.08 7.86
N LEU A 19 2.79 -7.68 6.74
CA LEU A 19 2.59 -9.12 6.52
C LEU A 19 3.42 -9.95 7.51
N LEU A 20 4.68 -9.59 7.72
CA LEU A 20 5.53 -10.26 8.70
C LEU A 20 4.99 -10.09 10.13
N ALA A 21 4.60 -8.87 10.52
CA ALA A 21 4.04 -8.58 11.83
C ALA A 21 2.74 -9.35 12.09
N ALA A 22 1.85 -9.42 11.09
CA ALA A 22 0.61 -10.17 11.19
C ALA A 22 0.84 -11.69 11.28
N GLY A 23 1.99 -12.19 10.82
CA GLY A 23 2.45 -13.57 11.01
C GLY A 23 3.13 -13.82 12.37
N GLY A 24 3.27 -12.79 13.21
CA GLY A 24 3.87 -12.87 14.55
C GLY A 24 5.36 -12.54 14.60
N VAL A 25 5.97 -12.08 13.50
CA VAL A 25 7.38 -11.66 13.49
C VAL A 25 7.54 -10.36 14.28
N LYS A 26 8.47 -10.37 15.23
CA LYS A 26 8.83 -9.19 16.02
C LYS A 26 9.87 -8.35 15.28
N HIS A 27 9.70 -7.03 15.27
CA HIS A 27 10.60 -6.08 14.62
C HIS A 27 10.92 -6.42 13.13
N PRO A 28 9.90 -6.51 12.25
CA PRO A 28 10.11 -6.84 10.83
C PRO A 28 11.09 -5.90 10.11
N ASP A 29 11.13 -4.64 10.52
CA ASP A 29 12.01 -3.58 10.01
C ASP A 29 13.50 -3.89 10.17
N MET A 30 13.87 -4.74 11.14
CA MET A 30 15.26 -5.19 11.34
C MET A 30 15.63 -6.38 10.45
N LEU A 31 14.64 -7.11 9.94
CA LEU A 31 14.83 -8.33 9.14
C LEU A 31 14.72 -8.06 7.65
N TYR A 32 13.88 -7.10 7.26
CA TYR A 32 13.60 -6.77 5.87
C TYR A 32 13.89 -5.28 5.60
N PRO A 33 14.60 -4.92 4.52
CA PRO A 33 15.22 -5.82 3.54
C PRO A 33 16.50 -6.49 4.04
N PRO A 34 16.74 -7.77 3.67
CA PRO A 34 18.00 -8.43 4.01
C PRO A 34 19.16 -7.76 3.25
N ARG A 35 20.27 -7.51 3.96
CA ARG A 35 21.45 -6.82 3.41
C ARG A 35 22.53 -7.76 2.87
N ASP A 36 22.47 -9.01 3.30
CA ASP A 36 23.39 -10.07 2.91
C ASP A 36 22.68 -11.44 2.93
N VAL A 37 23.43 -12.48 2.55
CA VAL A 37 22.91 -13.86 2.48
C VAL A 37 22.51 -14.39 3.85
N GLU A 38 23.19 -13.97 4.92
CA GLU A 38 22.88 -14.44 6.27
C GLU A 38 21.58 -13.81 6.78
N GLY A 39 21.38 -12.52 6.55
CA GLY A 39 20.13 -11.81 6.80
C GLY A 39 18.96 -12.41 6.03
N LEU A 40 19.17 -12.80 4.78
CA LEU A 40 18.13 -13.51 4.01
C LEU A 40 17.78 -14.86 4.64
N LYS A 41 18.78 -15.65 5.08
CA LYS A 41 18.52 -16.91 5.79
C LYS A 41 17.72 -16.69 7.07
N ARG A 42 18.12 -15.72 7.90
CA ARG A 42 17.39 -15.37 9.13
C ARG A 42 15.96 -14.94 8.83
N LEU A 43 15.72 -14.15 7.78
CA LEU A 43 14.38 -13.76 7.36
C LEU A 43 13.54 -14.98 6.94
N LEU A 44 14.11 -15.91 6.17
CA LEU A 44 13.43 -17.14 5.78
C LEU A 44 13.12 -18.03 6.98
N ASP A 45 14.05 -18.17 7.93
CA ASP A 45 13.83 -18.90 9.17
C ASP A 45 12.69 -18.26 9.98
N GLN A 46 12.65 -16.92 10.09
CA GLN A 46 11.55 -16.21 10.75
C GLN A 46 10.21 -16.38 10.03
N ILE A 47 10.18 -16.46 8.70
CA ILE A 47 8.97 -16.76 7.92
C ILE A 47 8.47 -18.17 8.26
N GLU A 48 9.37 -19.13 8.40
CA GLU A 48 9.00 -20.52 8.74
C GLU A 48 8.42 -20.63 10.16
N GLU A 49 8.87 -19.79 11.09
CA GLU A 49 8.35 -19.74 12.46
C GLU A 49 7.04 -18.92 12.62
N THR A 50 6.51 -18.34 11.53
CA THR A 50 5.24 -17.59 11.59
C THR A 50 4.05 -18.48 11.93
N THR A 51 3.01 -17.86 12.49
CA THR A 51 1.71 -18.50 12.78
C THR A 51 0.88 -18.83 11.54
N TYR A 52 1.39 -18.48 10.35
CA TYR A 52 0.72 -18.69 9.09
C TYR A 52 0.68 -20.16 8.66
N ASP A 53 -0.30 -20.49 7.83
CA ASP A 53 -0.31 -21.75 7.09
C ASP A 53 0.79 -21.77 6.01
N THR A 54 1.06 -22.96 5.48
CA THR A 54 2.09 -23.18 4.45
C THR A 54 1.89 -22.27 3.24
N LEU A 55 0.65 -22.04 2.82
CA LEU A 55 0.35 -21.25 1.63
C LEU A 55 0.76 -19.79 1.82
N LYS A 56 0.41 -19.18 2.96
CA LYS A 56 0.81 -17.80 3.27
C LYS A 56 2.31 -17.66 3.41
N LYS A 57 3.00 -18.64 4.01
CA LYS A 57 4.47 -18.67 4.07
C LYS A 57 5.08 -18.71 2.67
N ASP A 58 4.56 -19.57 1.79
CA ASP A 58 4.99 -19.64 0.39
C ASP A 58 4.75 -18.32 -0.35
N CYS A 59 3.67 -17.58 -0.05
CA CYS A 59 3.42 -16.24 -0.62
C CYS A 59 4.48 -15.22 -0.19
N LEU A 60 4.94 -15.26 1.06
CA LEU A 60 6.01 -14.38 1.54
C LEU A 60 7.34 -14.69 0.83
N VAL A 61 7.65 -15.97 0.64
CA VAL A 61 8.85 -16.38 -0.13
C VAL A 61 8.73 -15.98 -1.60
N TYR A 62 7.56 -16.19 -2.22
CA TYR A 62 7.27 -15.73 -3.58
C TYR A 62 7.52 -14.23 -3.73
N PHE A 63 7.01 -13.42 -2.79
CA PHE A 63 7.23 -11.97 -2.77
C PHE A 63 8.73 -11.62 -2.70
N LEU A 64 9.53 -12.33 -1.90
CA LEU A 64 10.98 -12.08 -1.85
C LEU A 64 11.65 -12.41 -3.18
N LEU A 65 11.25 -13.51 -3.84
CA LEU A 65 11.80 -13.92 -5.13
C LEU A 65 11.51 -12.92 -6.25
N LYS A 66 10.41 -12.16 -6.16
CA LYS A 66 10.07 -11.10 -7.13
C LYS A 66 11.14 -10.02 -7.27
N TRP A 67 11.94 -9.78 -6.23
CA TRP A 67 13.04 -8.81 -6.29
C TRP A 67 14.18 -9.21 -7.25
N HIS A 68 14.24 -10.47 -7.68
CA HIS A 68 15.19 -10.89 -8.72
C HIS A 68 14.76 -10.46 -10.13
N GLU A 69 13.48 -10.16 -10.35
CA GLU A 69 12.93 -9.76 -11.66
C GLU A 69 13.24 -10.76 -12.79
N ASP A 70 13.31 -12.06 -12.44
CA ASP A 70 13.55 -13.19 -13.33
C ASP A 70 12.47 -14.30 -13.15
N ASP A 71 12.71 -15.47 -13.71
CA ASP A 71 11.77 -16.60 -13.74
C ASP A 71 11.64 -17.35 -12.39
N ARG A 72 12.44 -17.00 -11.37
CA ARG A 72 12.46 -17.72 -10.08
C ARG A 72 11.13 -17.70 -9.37
N ALA A 73 10.48 -16.53 -9.33
CA ALA A 73 9.19 -16.38 -8.67
C ALA A 73 8.11 -17.24 -9.35
N SER A 74 8.07 -17.25 -10.69
CA SER A 74 7.13 -18.07 -11.48
C SER A 74 7.37 -19.57 -11.28
N ARG A 75 8.63 -20.02 -11.33
CA ARG A 75 8.98 -21.42 -11.08
C ARG A 75 8.62 -21.85 -9.66
N PHE A 76 8.79 -20.97 -8.68
CA PHE A 76 8.41 -21.23 -7.30
C PHE A 76 6.89 -21.33 -7.14
N GLN A 77 6.13 -20.41 -7.75
CA GLN A 77 4.67 -20.44 -7.78
C GLN A 77 4.17 -21.79 -8.31
N GLU A 78 4.70 -22.26 -9.45
CA GLU A 78 4.33 -23.54 -10.05
C GLU A 78 4.68 -24.71 -9.14
N ALA A 79 5.90 -24.74 -8.59
CA ALA A 79 6.37 -25.82 -7.72
C ALA A 79 5.58 -25.92 -6.41
N ARG A 80 5.08 -24.80 -5.89
CA ARG A 80 4.27 -24.72 -4.66
C ARG A 80 2.77 -24.74 -4.92
N CYS A 81 2.34 -24.76 -6.18
CA CYS A 81 0.93 -24.68 -6.57
C CYS A 81 0.21 -23.47 -5.93
N ILE A 82 0.88 -22.31 -5.84
CA ILE A 82 0.29 -21.11 -5.23
C ILE A 82 -0.89 -20.65 -6.10
N PRO A 83 -2.12 -20.56 -5.56
CA PRO A 83 -3.27 -20.19 -6.37
C PRO A 83 -3.16 -18.76 -6.92
N PRO A 84 -3.71 -18.48 -8.12
CA PRO A 84 -3.53 -17.20 -8.80
C PRO A 84 -3.95 -15.96 -7.99
N GLN A 85 -4.97 -16.07 -7.15
CA GLN A 85 -5.42 -14.96 -6.31
C GLN A 85 -4.40 -14.56 -5.24
N PHE A 86 -3.65 -15.52 -4.69
CA PHE A 86 -2.59 -15.24 -3.71
C PHE A 86 -1.37 -14.63 -4.39
N VAL A 87 -1.05 -15.12 -5.58
CA VAL A 87 0.00 -14.54 -6.45
C VAL A 87 -0.34 -13.10 -6.81
N ALA A 88 -1.56 -12.83 -7.25
CA ALA A 88 -2.02 -11.48 -7.60
C ALA A 88 -1.93 -10.51 -6.42
N LEU A 89 -2.25 -10.97 -5.20
CA LEU A 89 -2.13 -10.15 -4.00
C LEU A 89 -0.66 -9.88 -3.64
N ALA A 90 0.19 -10.91 -3.67
CA ALA A 90 1.63 -10.76 -3.42
C ALA A 90 2.29 -9.84 -4.45
N ASP A 91 1.94 -9.97 -5.74
CA ASP A 91 2.38 -9.08 -6.81
C ASP A 91 1.95 -7.64 -6.56
N ALA A 92 0.69 -7.41 -6.16
CA ALA A 92 0.21 -6.07 -5.86
C ALA A 92 1.01 -5.42 -4.72
N TYR A 93 1.23 -6.15 -3.63
CA TYR A 93 2.04 -5.64 -2.52
C TYR A 93 3.48 -5.38 -2.93
N TRP A 94 4.06 -6.24 -3.78
CA TRP A 94 5.42 -6.05 -4.27
C TRP A 94 5.53 -4.79 -5.14
N HIS A 95 4.55 -4.52 -6.01
CA HIS A 95 4.50 -3.29 -6.80
C HIS A 95 4.42 -2.04 -5.92
N LEU A 96 3.68 -2.09 -4.80
CA LEU A 96 3.58 -0.97 -3.85
C LEU A 96 4.91 -0.71 -3.12
N ASP A 97 5.56 -1.77 -2.64
CA ASP A 97 6.83 -1.72 -1.88
C ASP A 97 8.05 -1.44 -2.76
N SER A 98 8.04 -1.87 -4.02
CA SER A 98 9.08 -1.52 -4.99
C SER A 98 8.89 -0.13 -5.60
N GLY A 99 7.65 0.37 -5.60
CA GLY A 99 7.26 1.59 -6.34
C GLY A 99 7.34 1.42 -7.85
N LYS A 100 7.36 0.17 -8.35
CA LYS A 100 7.39 -0.14 -9.79
C LYS A 100 6.01 -0.53 -10.26
N GLU A 101 5.59 0.04 -11.39
CA GLU A 101 4.30 -0.27 -12.03
C GLU A 101 3.11 -0.17 -11.06
N THR A 102 3.06 0.86 -10.21
CA THR A 102 2.03 0.98 -9.17
C THR A 102 0.59 0.98 -9.72
N SER A 103 0.39 1.40 -10.97
CA SER A 103 -0.88 1.22 -11.71
C SER A 103 -1.32 -0.24 -11.83
N ARG A 104 -0.38 -1.17 -12.01
CA ARG A 104 -0.62 -2.62 -12.06
C ARG A 104 -1.04 -3.15 -10.69
N ALA A 105 -0.44 -2.65 -9.60
CA ALA A 105 -0.90 -2.92 -8.25
C ALA A 105 -2.38 -2.57 -8.08
N VAL A 106 -2.80 -1.37 -8.49
CA VAL A 106 -4.22 -0.96 -8.41
C VAL A 106 -5.13 -1.85 -9.26
N ALA A 107 -4.69 -2.26 -10.44
CA ALA A 107 -5.44 -3.17 -11.30
C ALA A 107 -5.65 -4.55 -10.63
N LEU A 108 -4.60 -5.13 -10.04
CA LEU A 108 -4.68 -6.39 -9.29
C LEU A 108 -5.60 -6.23 -8.07
N LEU A 109 -5.39 -5.16 -7.29
CA LEU A 109 -6.22 -4.84 -6.13
C LEU A 109 -7.66 -4.50 -6.49
N SER A 110 -8.03 -4.35 -7.76
CA SER A 110 -9.43 -4.13 -8.16
C SER A 110 -10.25 -5.42 -8.19
N ASP A 111 -9.62 -6.60 -8.12
CA ASP A 111 -10.33 -7.88 -8.06
C ASP A 111 -10.98 -8.09 -6.69
N ALA A 112 -12.32 -8.13 -6.64
CA ALA A 112 -13.11 -8.20 -5.42
C ALA A 112 -12.92 -9.50 -4.63
N ARG A 113 -12.27 -10.52 -5.22
CA ARG A 113 -11.96 -11.80 -4.56
C ARG A 113 -10.71 -11.71 -3.69
N LEU A 114 -9.90 -10.67 -3.86
CA LEU A 114 -8.71 -10.48 -3.02
C LEU A 114 -9.11 -9.93 -1.66
N ASN A 115 -8.58 -10.53 -0.60
CA ASN A 115 -8.67 -9.92 0.72
C ASN A 115 -7.66 -8.77 0.80
N ARG A 116 -8.17 -7.55 0.98
CA ARG A 116 -7.39 -6.31 0.91
C ARG A 116 -7.30 -5.72 2.31
N ASP A 117 -6.44 -6.33 3.10
CA ASP A 117 -6.08 -5.78 4.38
C ASP A 117 -5.15 -4.57 4.15
N TYR A 118 -5.12 -3.60 5.07
CA TYR A 118 -4.22 -2.42 5.05
C TYR A 118 -4.51 -1.32 4.01
N PRO A 119 -5.76 -0.81 3.89
CA PRO A 119 -6.10 0.27 2.96
C PRO A 119 -5.24 1.53 3.15
N SER A 120 -4.93 1.90 4.39
CA SER A 120 -4.11 3.08 4.68
C SER A 120 -2.70 2.95 4.12
N LYS A 121 -2.12 1.74 4.20
CA LYS A 121 -0.78 1.51 3.69
C LYS A 121 -0.73 1.52 2.16
N ILE A 122 -1.77 0.97 1.53
CA ILE A 122 -1.95 1.03 0.08
C ILE A 122 -2.08 2.49 -0.36
N ILE A 123 -2.98 3.27 0.26
CA ILE A 123 -3.18 4.69 -0.07
C ILE A 123 -1.87 5.46 0.09
N GLN A 124 -1.15 5.25 1.20
CA GLN A 124 0.16 5.87 1.43
C GLN A 124 1.14 5.58 0.29
N ALA A 125 1.27 4.33 -0.14
CA ALA A 125 2.14 3.95 -1.24
C ALA A 125 1.73 4.61 -2.56
N LEU A 126 0.42 4.71 -2.85
CA LEU A 126 -0.11 5.37 -4.06
C LEU A 126 0.16 6.89 -4.04
N SER A 127 0.10 7.52 -2.87
CA SER A 127 0.36 8.96 -2.73
C SER A 127 1.80 9.39 -3.02
N LEU A 128 2.75 8.45 -3.08
CA LEU A 128 4.14 8.72 -3.47
C LEU A 128 4.35 8.88 -4.97
N GLU A 129 3.35 8.51 -5.78
CA GLU A 129 3.43 8.54 -7.24
C GLU A 129 3.04 9.91 -7.82
N GLN A 130 3.58 10.24 -8.99
CA GLN A 130 3.29 11.51 -9.68
C GLN A 130 1.80 11.64 -10.05
N ASN A 131 1.17 10.53 -10.42
CA ASN A 131 -0.26 10.42 -10.73
C ASN A 131 -1.08 9.89 -9.54
N SER A 132 -0.64 10.17 -8.31
CA SER A 132 -1.26 9.70 -7.07
C SER A 132 -2.79 9.88 -7.02
N GLY A 133 -3.31 11.05 -7.40
CA GLY A 133 -4.75 11.30 -7.42
C GLY A 133 -5.55 10.30 -8.26
N GLU A 134 -5.08 10.02 -9.48
CA GLU A 134 -5.73 9.07 -10.39
C GLU A 134 -5.69 7.65 -9.81
N LEU A 135 -4.55 7.24 -9.25
CA LEU A 135 -4.38 5.92 -8.65
C LEU A 135 -5.26 5.72 -7.41
N ILE A 136 -5.29 6.72 -6.52
CA ILE A 136 -6.11 6.71 -5.30
C ILE A 136 -7.59 6.65 -5.66
N LEU A 137 -8.06 7.47 -6.62
CA LEU A 137 -9.45 7.42 -7.08
C LEU A 137 -9.81 6.06 -7.67
N ARG A 138 -8.95 5.48 -8.51
CA ARG A 138 -9.17 4.15 -9.09
C ARG A 138 -9.29 3.11 -7.99
N TYR A 139 -8.31 3.04 -7.10
CA TYR A 139 -8.31 2.09 -5.99
C TYR A 139 -9.57 2.23 -5.13
N ILE A 140 -9.92 3.44 -4.67
CA ILE A 140 -11.07 3.63 -3.79
C ILE A 140 -12.40 3.30 -4.50
N ARG A 141 -12.55 3.67 -5.78
CA ARG A 141 -13.79 3.40 -6.53
C ARG A 141 -13.97 1.92 -6.87
N THR A 142 -12.89 1.20 -7.17
CA THR A 142 -12.96 -0.23 -7.52
C THR A 142 -12.92 -1.12 -6.29
N ALA A 143 -12.01 -0.84 -5.35
CA ALA A 143 -11.82 -1.68 -4.18
C ALA A 143 -12.78 -1.37 -3.03
N LYS A 144 -13.32 -0.14 -3.00
CA LYS A 144 -14.25 0.35 -1.96
C LYS A 144 -13.80 0.03 -0.53
N PRO A 145 -12.54 0.34 -0.17
CA PRO A 145 -12.07 0.13 1.20
C PRO A 145 -12.86 1.01 2.18
N LEU A 146 -12.94 0.56 3.43
CA LEU A 146 -13.45 1.41 4.49
C LEU A 146 -12.40 2.48 4.83
N LEU A 147 -12.76 3.76 4.69
CA LEU A 147 -11.89 4.89 5.02
C LEU A 147 -12.24 5.41 6.41
N THR A 148 -11.47 5.02 7.41
CA THR A 148 -11.60 5.51 8.80
C THR A 148 -10.52 6.50 9.16
N GLU A 149 -9.30 6.30 8.64
CA GLU A 149 -8.16 7.09 9.05
C GLU A 149 -8.22 8.51 8.49
N PRO A 150 -7.90 9.54 9.30
CA PRO A 150 -7.86 10.93 8.86
C PRO A 150 -7.08 11.17 7.58
N ASP A 151 -5.89 10.57 7.48
CA ASP A 151 -4.97 10.78 6.36
C ASP A 151 -5.51 10.15 5.06
N ASP A 152 -6.20 9.01 5.17
CA ASP A 152 -6.82 8.33 4.03
C ASP A 152 -7.99 9.14 3.47
N ILE A 153 -8.83 9.68 4.36
CA ILE A 153 -9.94 10.58 4.02
C ILE A 153 -9.40 11.84 3.35
N ASP A 154 -8.32 12.41 3.88
CA ASP A 154 -7.70 13.62 3.37
C ASP A 154 -7.10 13.36 1.98
N ALA A 155 -6.34 12.27 1.80
CA ALA A 155 -5.77 11.86 0.53
C ALA A 155 -6.87 11.66 -0.54
N TYR A 156 -7.96 10.98 -0.20
CA TYR A 156 -9.09 10.80 -1.11
C TYR A 156 -9.77 12.12 -1.45
N SER A 157 -9.98 13.01 -0.47
CA SER A 157 -10.62 14.31 -0.72
C SER A 157 -9.82 15.20 -1.68
N ILE A 158 -8.48 15.18 -1.58
CA ILE A 158 -7.58 15.89 -2.48
C ILE A 158 -7.63 15.25 -3.87
N ALA A 159 -7.61 13.91 -3.95
CA ALA A 159 -7.73 13.18 -5.21
C ALA A 159 -9.06 13.48 -5.93
N LEU A 160 -10.17 13.58 -5.19
CA LEU A 160 -11.45 14.05 -5.72
C LEU A 160 -11.33 15.48 -6.22
N ALA A 161 -10.76 16.40 -5.44
CA ALA A 161 -10.64 17.82 -5.84
C ALA A 161 -9.76 18.02 -7.08
N GLN A 162 -8.79 17.13 -7.32
CA GLN A 162 -7.98 17.09 -8.54
C GLN A 162 -8.79 16.69 -9.77
N SER A 163 -9.71 15.74 -9.63
CA SER A 163 -10.53 15.25 -10.73
C SER A 163 -11.81 16.05 -10.95
N SER A 164 -12.50 16.44 -9.88
CA SER A 164 -13.80 17.09 -9.88
C SER A 164 -14.07 17.77 -8.54
N LEU A 165 -14.07 19.11 -8.53
CA LEU A 165 -14.48 19.90 -7.37
C LEU A 165 -15.89 19.54 -6.89
N LEU A 166 -16.81 19.24 -7.82
CA LEU A 166 -18.18 18.88 -7.47
C LEU A 166 -18.23 17.60 -6.62
N GLU A 167 -17.48 16.57 -7.02
CA GLU A 167 -17.43 15.32 -6.26
C GLU A 167 -16.77 15.52 -4.89
N ALA A 168 -15.69 16.29 -4.81
CA ALA A 168 -15.04 16.63 -3.55
C ALA A 168 -16.00 17.39 -2.61
N TRP A 169 -16.78 18.31 -3.17
CA TRP A 169 -17.79 19.08 -2.43
C TRP A 169 -18.97 18.22 -1.97
N GLN A 170 -19.35 17.20 -2.75
CA GLN A 170 -20.36 16.23 -2.34
C GLN A 170 -19.82 15.32 -1.24
N TYR A 171 -18.56 14.89 -1.35
CA TYR A 171 -17.92 14.02 -0.38
C TYR A 171 -17.88 14.63 1.02
N GLN A 172 -17.53 15.92 1.19
CA GLN A 172 -17.58 16.54 2.53
C GLN A 172 -18.99 16.52 3.16
N ARG A 173 -20.05 16.48 2.35
CA ARG A 173 -21.44 16.40 2.86
C ARG A 173 -21.83 15.01 3.35
N SER A 174 -21.04 13.96 3.08
CA SER A 174 -21.30 12.64 3.66
C SER A 174 -20.97 12.58 5.15
N PHE A 175 -20.27 13.59 5.68
CA PHE A 175 -19.96 13.71 7.10
C PHE A 175 -20.98 14.60 7.82
N PRO A 176 -21.27 14.35 9.11
CA PRO A 176 -22.19 15.18 9.89
C PRO A 176 -21.80 16.66 9.87
N GLU A 177 -22.81 17.53 9.84
CA GLU A 177 -22.61 18.97 9.93
C GLU A 177 -21.91 19.36 11.24
N GLY A 178 -20.94 20.27 11.16
CA GLY A 178 -20.12 20.68 12.30
C GLY A 178 -19.05 19.67 12.75
N SER A 179 -18.98 18.47 12.16
CA SER A 179 -17.94 17.50 12.51
C SER A 179 -16.54 17.99 12.14
N ALA A 180 -15.55 17.66 12.98
CA ALA A 180 -14.14 17.99 12.73
C ALA A 180 -13.66 17.44 11.38
N THR A 181 -14.08 16.23 11.00
CA THR A 181 -13.77 15.62 9.70
C THR A 181 -14.32 16.44 8.54
N ARG A 182 -15.59 16.86 8.59
CA ARG A 182 -16.19 17.70 7.53
C ARG A 182 -15.44 19.01 7.36
N VAL A 183 -15.11 19.68 8.47
CA VAL A 183 -14.36 20.94 8.46
C VAL A 183 -12.97 20.75 7.86
N ARG A 184 -12.27 19.66 8.21
CA ARG A 184 -10.94 19.34 7.68
C ARG A 184 -10.98 19.05 6.18
N VAL A 185 -11.90 18.18 5.74
CA VAL A 185 -12.09 17.85 4.31
C VAL A 185 -12.41 19.11 3.52
N LEU A 186 -13.35 19.93 3.98
CA LEU A 186 -13.69 21.20 3.32
C LEU A 186 -12.47 22.12 3.19
N ARG A 187 -11.68 22.26 4.27
CA ARG A 187 -10.45 23.06 4.26
C ARG A 187 -9.44 22.52 3.24
N ASN A 188 -9.25 21.21 3.17
CA ASN A 188 -8.32 20.59 2.22
C ASN A 188 -8.76 20.82 0.76
N VAL A 189 -10.05 20.64 0.47
CA VAL A 189 -10.61 20.90 -0.87
C VAL A 189 -10.44 22.37 -1.27
N LEU A 190 -10.79 23.31 -0.39
CA LEU A 190 -10.64 24.75 -0.65
C LEU A 190 -9.17 25.13 -0.82
N ARG A 191 -8.29 24.62 0.04
CA ARG A 191 -6.85 24.86 -0.06
C ARG A 191 -6.31 24.37 -1.40
N TRP A 192 -6.67 23.16 -1.80
CA TRP A 192 -6.28 22.62 -3.11
C TRP A 192 -6.74 23.51 -4.26
N CYS A 193 -7.99 23.99 -4.24
CA CYS A 193 -8.49 24.88 -5.28
C CYS A 193 -7.75 26.22 -5.36
N LEU A 194 -7.33 26.77 -4.22
CA LEU A 194 -6.70 28.08 -4.14
C LEU A 194 -5.19 28.04 -4.40
N THR A 195 -4.50 27.01 -3.94
CA THR A 195 -3.02 26.93 -4.05
C THR A 195 -2.55 25.93 -5.10
N ARG A 196 -3.37 24.92 -5.44
CA ARG A 196 -2.97 23.73 -6.22
C ARG A 196 -1.72 23.04 -5.66
N GLU A 197 -1.39 23.27 -4.39
CA GLU A 197 -0.26 22.65 -3.73
C GLU A 197 -0.67 21.28 -3.19
N LEU A 198 0.07 20.24 -3.59
CA LEU A 198 -0.02 18.91 -3.02
C LEU A 198 0.51 18.99 -1.60
N SER A 199 -0.35 18.89 -0.59
CA SER A 199 0.07 18.99 0.81
C SER A 199 0.88 17.77 1.29
N TYR A 200 1.04 16.74 0.46
CA TYR A 200 1.73 15.51 0.84
C TYR A 200 3.20 15.74 1.22
N THR A 201 3.85 16.77 0.65
CA THR A 201 5.26 17.09 0.91
C THR A 201 5.51 17.74 2.28
N ARG A 202 4.47 18.10 3.07
CA ARG A 202 4.64 18.73 4.39
C ARG A 202 4.31 17.83 5.59
N LEU A 203 3.84 16.61 5.39
CA LEU A 203 3.55 15.68 6.49
C LEU A 203 4.74 14.78 6.87
N VAL A 204 5.90 14.91 6.20
CA VAL A 204 7.10 14.07 6.42
C VAL A 204 8.28 14.90 6.96
N GLN A 205 8.06 16.09 7.52
CA GLN A 205 9.14 16.98 8.01
C GLN A 205 8.97 17.49 9.44
N HIS A 206 8.31 16.74 10.33
CA HIS A 206 8.39 17.00 11.78
C HIS A 206 8.65 15.72 12.55
#